data_AF-A0A1Q7XUX6-F1
#
_entry.id   AF-A0A1Q7XUX6-F1
#
_cell.length_a   1.000
_cell.length_b   1.000
_cell.length_c   1.000
_cell.angle_alpha   90.00
_cell.angle_beta   90.00
_cell.angle_gamma   90.00
#
_symmetry.space_group_name_H-M   'P 1'
#
loop_
_entity.id
_entity.type
_entity.pdbx_description
1 polymer ?
#
loop_
_entity_poly.entity_id
_entity_poly.type
_entity_poly.pdbx_seq_one_letter_code
_entity_poly.pdbx_strand_id
1 'polypeptide(L)'
;MVVERTAQLQAALQQIAASYEDTLEALGAAIDLRDSQTAGHSQRVCRYSLVIARAMSWSDKQLGSLARGAYLHDIGKLGIPDGILLEAGAFDCR
;
A
#
# COMPACT_ATOMS: atom_id res chain seq x y z
N MET A 1 32.74 -21.29 1.01
CA MET A 1 32.34 -20.87 2.37
C MET A 1 31.86 -19.42 2.42
N VAL A 2 32.65 -18.41 2.03
CA VAL A 2 32.19 -16.99 2.03
C VAL A 2 31.11 -16.73 0.98
N VAL A 3 31.33 -17.12 -0.29
CA VAL A 3 30.38 -16.91 -1.40
C VAL A 3 28.99 -17.51 -1.10
N GLU A 4 28.96 -18.71 -0.54
CA GLU A 4 27.72 -19.42 -0.20
C GLU A 4 26.96 -18.74 0.96
N ARG A 5 27.68 -18.24 1.97
CA ARG A 5 27.09 -17.44 3.05
C ARG A 5 26.56 -16.09 2.54
N THR A 6 27.28 -15.43 1.64
CA THR A 6 26.81 -14.20 1.00
C THR A 6 25.54 -14.45 0.18
N ALA A 7 25.49 -15.53 -0.59
CA ALA A 7 24.31 -15.91 -1.36
C ALA A 7 23.09 -16.22 -0.45
N GLN A 8 23.30 -16.97 0.63
CA GLN A 8 22.25 -17.25 1.63
C GLN A 8 21.71 -15.98 2.28
N LEU A 9 22.61 -15.04 2.67
CA LEU A 9 22.20 -13.76 3.23
C LEU A 9 21.37 -12.95 2.23
N GLN A 10 21.80 -12.90 0.98
CA GLN A 10 21.13 -12.13 -0.06
C GLN A 10 19.74 -12.70 -0.38
N ALA A 11 19.60 -14.02 -0.41
CA ALA A 11 18.30 -14.68 -0.52
C ALA A 11 17.39 -14.38 0.69
N ALA A 12 17.94 -14.42 1.91
CA ALA A 12 17.18 -14.08 3.12
C ALA A 12 16.70 -12.62 3.11
N LEU A 13 17.54 -11.68 2.67
CA LEU A 13 17.16 -10.27 2.51
C LEU A 13 16.05 -10.08 1.46
N GLN A 14 16.12 -10.80 0.34
CA GLN A 14 15.06 -10.79 -0.67
C GLN A 14 13.74 -11.35 -0.13
N GLN A 15 13.79 -12.43 0.64
CA GLN A 15 12.61 -13.01 1.29
C GLN A 15 11.97 -12.05 2.29
N ILE A 16 12.77 -11.36 3.09
CA ILE A 16 12.27 -10.32 4.01
C ILE A 16 11.60 -9.19 3.24
N ALA A 17 12.22 -8.72 2.15
CA ALA A 17 11.65 -7.65 1.33
C ALA A 17 10.32 -8.05 0.70
N ALA A 18 10.21 -9.27 0.17
CA ALA A 18 8.96 -9.79 -0.40
C ALA A 18 7.86 -9.91 0.66
N SER A 19 8.19 -10.51 1.82
CA SER A 19 7.22 -10.67 2.92
C SER A 19 6.71 -9.31 3.44
N TYR A 20 7.56 -8.29 3.44
CA TYR A 20 7.17 -6.94 3.80
C TYR A 20 6.14 -6.36 2.82
N GLU A 21 6.36 -6.47 1.51
CA GLU A 21 5.39 -6.03 0.50
C GLU A 21 4.07 -6.81 0.59
N ASP A 22 4.11 -8.14 0.77
CA ASP A 22 2.91 -8.97 0.96
C ASP A 22 2.08 -8.51 2.17
N THR A 23 2.76 -8.11 3.26
CA THR A 23 2.11 -7.61 4.47
C THR A 23 1.41 -6.27 4.21
N LEU A 24 2.04 -5.39 3.42
CA LEU A 24 1.44 -4.10 3.04
C LEU A 24 0.20 -4.28 2.16
N GLU A 25 0.26 -5.19 1.18
CA GLU A 25 -0.89 -5.51 0.33
C GLU A 25 -2.04 -6.12 1.14
N ALA A 26 -1.75 -7.03 2.07
CA ALA A 26 -2.76 -7.61 2.95
C ALA A 26 -3.45 -6.56 3.84
N LEU A 27 -2.69 -5.60 4.39
CA LEU A 27 -3.24 -4.49 5.16
C LEU A 27 -4.13 -3.59 4.29
N GLY A 28 -3.67 -3.24 3.09
CA GLY A 28 -4.45 -2.47 2.12
C GLY A 28 -5.78 -3.15 1.77
N ALA A 29 -5.74 -4.45 1.48
CA ALA A 29 -6.92 -5.23 1.18
C ALA A 29 -7.91 -5.32 2.37
N ALA A 30 -7.38 -5.43 3.60
CA ALA A 30 -8.22 -5.43 4.80
C ALA A 30 -8.94 -4.09 5.03
N ILE A 31 -8.28 -2.97 4.73
CA ILE A 31 -8.90 -1.63 4.78
C ILE A 31 -9.99 -1.51 3.72
N ASP A 32 -9.68 -1.87 2.47
CA ASP A 32 -10.61 -1.83 1.33
C ASP A 32 -11.85 -2.72 1.57
N LEU A 33 -11.72 -3.84 2.30
CA LEU A 33 -12.85 -4.72 2.63
C LEU A 33 -13.78 -4.13 3.70
N ARG A 34 -13.22 -3.37 4.63
CA ARG A 34 -13.93 -2.83 5.79
C ARG A 34 -14.57 -1.47 5.50
N ASP A 35 -13.97 -0.70 4.60
CA ASP A 35 -14.54 0.55 4.09
C ASP A 35 -15.55 0.25 2.98
N SER A 36 -16.57 1.11 2.84
CA SER A 36 -17.56 1.05 1.76
C SER A 36 -17.02 1.45 0.39
N GLN A 37 -15.74 1.81 0.32
CA GLN A 37 -15.01 2.12 -0.91
C GLN A 37 -14.95 0.90 -1.83
N THR A 38 -14.85 1.16 -3.13
CA THR A 38 -14.73 0.09 -4.14
C THR A 38 -13.47 -0.75 -3.91
N ALA A 39 -13.59 -2.07 -3.99
CA ALA A 39 -12.45 -2.99 -3.92
C ALA A 39 -11.31 -2.58 -4.86
N GLY A 40 -10.07 -2.65 -4.37
CA GLY A 40 -8.87 -2.30 -5.11
C GLY A 40 -8.70 -0.79 -5.32
N HIS A 41 -9.39 0.05 -4.55
CA HIS A 41 -9.22 1.51 -4.56
C HIS A 41 -7.75 1.86 -4.33
N SER A 42 -7.17 1.33 -3.25
CA SER A 42 -5.79 1.59 -2.84
C SER A 42 -4.79 1.19 -3.93
N GLN A 43 -5.04 0.07 -4.61
CA GLN A 43 -4.21 -0.39 -5.74
C GLN A 43 -4.29 0.56 -6.95
N ARG A 44 -5.49 1.06 -7.29
CA ARG A 44 -5.65 2.04 -8.39
C ARG A 44 -4.98 3.36 -8.07
N VAL A 45 -5.15 3.88 -6.85
CA VAL A 45 -4.49 5.11 -6.39
C VAL A 45 -2.97 4.96 -6.47
N CYS A 46 -2.42 3.85 -5.99
CA CYS A 46 -1.00 3.55 -6.10
C CYS A 46 -0.53 3.54 -7.56
N ARG A 47 -1.23 2.82 -8.43
CA ARG A 47 -0.91 2.74 -9.86
C ARG A 47 -0.89 4.11 -10.52
N TYR A 48 -1.91 4.94 -10.31
CA TYR A 48 -1.96 6.28 -10.90
C TYR A 48 -0.87 7.19 -10.35
N SER A 49 -0.62 7.14 -9.04
CA SER A 49 0.44 7.91 -8.38
C SER A 49 1.81 7.58 -8.96
N LEU A 50 2.10 6.29 -9.18
CA LEU A 50 3.36 5.84 -9.79
C LEU A 50 3.52 6.29 -11.24
N VAL A 51 2.44 6.26 -12.03
CA VAL A 51 2.48 6.76 -13.43
C VAL A 51 2.80 8.25 -13.45
N ILE A 52 2.16 9.04 -12.60
CA ILE A 52 2.40 10.49 -12.49
C ILE A 52 3.84 10.77 -12.03
N ALA A 53 4.31 10.11 -10.97
CA ALA A 53 5.64 10.33 -10.44
C ALA A 53 6.76 9.92 -11.41
N ARG A 54 6.54 8.86 -12.21
CA ARG A 54 7.45 8.49 -13.31
C ARG A 54 7.52 9.56 -14.38
N ALA A 55 6.38 10.15 -14.76
CA ALA A 55 6.36 11.28 -15.71
C ALA A 55 7.07 12.53 -15.16
N MET A 56 7.18 12.65 -13.83
CA MET A 56 7.94 13.69 -13.15
C MET A 56 9.41 13.33 -12.89
N SER A 57 9.90 12.22 -13.46
CA SER A 57 11.29 11.75 -13.31
C SER A 57 11.74 11.51 -11.87
N TRP A 58 10.84 11.02 -11.01
CA TRP A 58 11.21 10.63 -9.64
C TRP A 58 12.14 9.42 -9.62
N SER A 59 13.07 9.39 -8.65
CA SER A 59 13.98 8.26 -8.45
C SER A 59 13.25 6.99 -7.96
N ASP A 60 13.82 5.81 -8.20
CA ASP A 60 13.25 4.53 -7.73
C ASP A 60 13.02 4.50 -6.22
N LYS A 61 13.90 5.15 -5.45
CA LYS A 61 13.74 5.29 -4.01
C LYS A 61 12.48 6.10 -3.66
N GLN A 62 12.22 7.19 -4.38
CA GLN A 62 11.02 8.00 -4.19
C GLN A 62 9.77 7.24 -4.65
N LEU A 63 9.84 6.51 -5.77
CA LEU A 63 8.74 5.69 -6.27
C LEU A 63 8.36 4.59 -5.27
N GLY A 64 9.35 3.91 -4.68
CA GLY A 64 9.11 2.90 -3.65
C GLY A 64 8.42 3.48 -2.41
N SER A 65 8.84 4.67 -1.95
CA SER A 65 8.16 5.36 -0.84
C SER A 65 6.74 5.81 -1.20
N LEU A 66 6.54 6.30 -2.42
CA LEU A 66 5.22 6.71 -2.92
C LEU A 66 4.27 5.51 -3.01
N ALA A 67 4.74 4.37 -3.53
CA ALA A 67 3.93 3.15 -3.63
C ALA A 67 3.40 2.72 -2.26
N ARG A 68 4.29 2.62 -1.27
CA ARG A 68 3.91 2.23 0.10
C ARG A 68 2.98 3.25 0.75
N GLY A 69 3.27 4.55 0.59
CA GLY A 69 2.43 5.62 1.10
C GLY A 69 1.03 5.61 0.47
N ALA A 70 0.92 5.41 -0.84
CA ALA A 70 -0.35 5.34 -1.54
C ALA A 70 -1.17 4.11 -1.14
N TYR A 71 -0.53 2.94 -0.99
CA TYR A 71 -1.21 1.73 -0.52
C TYR A 71 -1.74 1.85 0.91
N LEU A 72 -0.99 2.51 1.80
CA LEU A 72 -1.34 2.63 3.21
C LEU A 72 -2.00 3.95 3.61
N HIS A 73 -2.29 4.85 2.66
CA HIS A 73 -2.74 6.21 3.01
C HIS A 73 -3.97 6.23 3.93
N ASP A 74 -4.83 5.23 3.79
CA ASP A 74 -6.07 5.04 4.53
C ASP A 74 -5.95 4.08 5.73
N ILE A 75 -4.76 3.64 6.11
CA ILE A 75 -4.56 2.71 7.25
C ILE A 75 -5.14 3.23 8.56
N GLY A 76 -5.23 4.55 8.73
CA GLY A 76 -5.88 5.19 9.88
C GLY A 76 -7.35 4.80 10.05
N LYS A 77 -8.05 4.42 8.97
CA LYS A 77 -9.46 3.97 9.02
C LYS A 77 -9.63 2.71 9.86
N LEU A 78 -8.59 1.90 10.06
CA LEU A 78 -8.62 0.73 10.95
C LEU A 78 -8.96 1.10 12.41
N GLY A 79 -8.61 2.29 12.86
CA GLY A 79 -8.90 2.76 14.22
C GLY A 79 -10.26 3.45 14.40
N ILE A 80 -11.01 3.68 13.31
CA ILE A 80 -12.28 4.41 13.35
C ILE A 80 -13.41 3.42 13.66
N PRO A 81 -14.27 3.67 14.66
CA PRO A 81 -15.44 2.84 14.94
C PRO A 81 -16.38 2.71 13.74
N ASP A 82 -16.98 1.54 13.53
CA ASP A 82 -17.81 1.26 12.36
C ASP A 82 -19.03 2.20 12.23
N GLY A 83 -19.61 2.63 13.36
CA GLY A 83 -20.71 3.60 13.36
C GLY A 83 -20.32 4.97 12.77
N ILE A 84 -19.03 5.33 12.78
CA ILE A 84 -18.52 6.54 12.14
C ILE A 84 -18.03 6.23 10.72
N LEU A 85 -17.33 5.10 10.54
CA LEU A 85 -16.73 4.72 9.26
C LEU A 85 -17.79 4.39 8.19
N LEU A 86 -18.88 3.74 8.60
CA LEU A 86 -19.97 3.29 7.73
C LEU A 86 -21.17 4.25 7.73
N GLU A 87 -21.11 5.32 8.52
CA GLU A 87 -22.12 6.36 8.42
C GLU A 87 -22.05 6.94 7.00
N ALA A 88 -23.12 6.74 6.24
CA ALA A 88 -23.23 7.25 4.89
C ALA A 88 -23.16 8.78 4.99
N GLY A 89 -21.98 9.33 4.70
CA GLY A 89 -21.79 10.75 4.52
C GLY A 89 -22.85 11.21 3.53
N ALA A 90 -23.78 12.02 4.03
CA ALA A 90 -24.81 12.64 3.24
C ALA A 90 -24.13 13.54 2.20
N PHE A 91 -23.85 12.99 1.02
CA PHE A 91 -23.70 13.81 -0.16
C PHE A 91 -25.11 14.08 -0.68
N ASP A 92 -25.84 14.93 0.05
CA ASP A 92 -27.01 15.61 -0.49
C ASP A 92 -26.49 16.55 -1.58
N CYS A 93 -26.49 16.05 -2.82
CA CYS A 93 -26.34 16.90 -3.98
C CYS A 93 -27.74 17.38 -4.36
N ARG A 94 -28.19 18.43 -3.67
CA ARG A 94 -29.17 19.38 -4.23
C ARG A 94 -28.44 20.46 -5.01
#